data_AF-A0A931RCU6-F1
#
_entry.id   AF-A0A931RCU6-F1
#
_cell.length_a   1.000
_cell.length_b   1.000
_cell.length_c   1.000
_cell.angle_alpha   90.00
_cell.angle_beta   90.00
_cell.angle_gamma   90.00
#
_symmetry.space_group_name_H-M   'P 1'
#
loop_
_entity.id
_entity.type
_entity.pdbx_description
1 polymer ?
#
loop_
_entity_poly.entity_id
_entity_poly.type
_entity_poly.pdbx_seq_one_letter_code
_entity_poly.pdbx_strand_id
1 'polypeptide(L)'
;MEFRETGRSSHPYQLAFHGDEPEAVRAAYREYIYNLALKGNTGSISDFEAYIAGWEEDGEPHYVTPISYESVVEVLDEFAEHTDEVIQSIPEETGVPAFASDDIGERYRLGKKAVALAQQIREKAPKPKIQGIEDVEVEAVVTDEDISKLLSPDFKPPRDQ
;
A
#
# COMPACT_ATOMS: atom_id res chain seq x y z
N MET A 1 -13.59 0.55 7.06
CA MET A 1 -13.00 -0.34 6.04
C MET A 1 -13.09 -1.81 6.40
N GLU A 2 -13.51 -2.64 5.43
CA GLU A 2 -13.62 -4.11 5.50
C GLU A 2 -13.01 -4.78 4.26
N PHE A 3 -12.44 -5.98 4.43
CA PHE A 3 -12.10 -6.88 3.32
C PHE A 3 -13.24 -7.88 3.11
N ARG A 4 -13.66 -8.07 1.85
CA ARG A 4 -14.70 -9.04 1.45
C ARG A 4 -14.14 -10.00 0.43
N GLU A 5 -14.28 -11.31 0.66
CA GLU A 5 -13.88 -12.32 -0.33
C GLU A 5 -14.81 -12.26 -1.56
N THR A 6 -14.22 -12.31 -2.75
CA THR A 6 -14.98 -12.24 -4.01
C THR A 6 -15.24 -13.61 -4.65
N GLY A 7 -14.55 -14.65 -4.15
CA GLY A 7 -14.52 -15.98 -4.77
C GLY A 7 -13.72 -16.06 -6.07
N ARG A 8 -13.09 -14.97 -6.53
CA ARG A 8 -12.26 -14.95 -7.76
C ARG A 8 -10.79 -15.08 -7.40
N SER A 9 -10.07 -16.02 -8.02
CA SER A 9 -8.64 -16.23 -7.75
C SER A 9 -7.76 -15.03 -8.14
N SER A 10 -8.12 -14.30 -9.19
CA SER A 10 -7.34 -13.14 -9.67
C SER A 10 -7.59 -11.86 -8.88
N HIS A 11 -8.68 -11.79 -8.12
CA HIS A 11 -9.04 -10.66 -7.27
C HIS A 11 -9.70 -11.17 -5.99
N PRO A 12 -8.95 -11.88 -5.12
CA PRO A 12 -9.52 -12.65 -4.03
C PRO A 12 -10.31 -11.80 -3.04
N TYR A 13 -9.98 -10.52 -2.94
CA TYR A 13 -10.60 -9.59 -2.00
C TYR A 13 -11.10 -8.33 -2.69
N GLN A 14 -12.14 -7.76 -2.08
CA GLN A 14 -12.69 -6.45 -2.35
C GLN A 14 -12.57 -5.62 -1.07
N LEU A 15 -12.13 -4.37 -1.20
CA LEU A 15 -12.06 -3.39 -0.13
C LEU A 15 -13.37 -2.59 -0.12
N ALA A 16 -14.02 -2.53 1.04
CA ALA A 16 -15.17 -1.66 1.28
C ALA A 16 -14.73 -0.46 2.13
N PHE A 17 -14.90 0.74 1.61
CA PHE A 17 -14.61 2.01 2.28
C PHE A 17 -15.91 2.65 2.76
N HIS A 18 -15.88 3.20 3.97
CA HIS A 18 -17.05 3.75 4.65
C HIS A 18 -16.75 5.12 5.24
N GLY A 19 -17.80 5.92 5.45
CA GLY A 19 -17.70 7.21 6.12
C GLY A 19 -16.78 8.15 5.35
N ASP A 20 -15.70 8.60 5.99
CA ASP A 20 -14.76 9.58 5.45
C ASP A 20 -13.49 8.96 4.84
N GLU A 21 -13.38 7.63 4.82
CA GLU A 21 -12.29 6.90 4.16
C GLU A 21 -12.24 7.16 2.64
N PRO A 22 -13.37 7.19 1.89
CA PRO A 22 -13.37 7.42 0.45
C PRO A 22 -12.73 8.74 0.04
N GLU A 23 -12.81 9.76 0.88
CA GLU A 23 -12.26 11.09 0.59
C GLU A 23 -10.74 11.07 0.40
N ALA A 24 -10.01 10.42 1.31
CA ALA A 24 -8.56 10.31 1.24
C ALA A 24 -8.11 9.44 0.07
N VAL A 25 -8.81 8.32 -0.17
CA VAL A 25 -8.55 7.45 -1.32
C VAL A 25 -8.79 8.20 -2.63
N ARG A 26 -9.91 8.91 -2.75
CA ARG A 26 -10.22 9.73 -3.93
C ARG A 26 -9.16 10.79 -4.18
N ALA A 27 -8.74 11.50 -3.13
CA ALA A 27 -7.70 12.52 -3.24
C ALA A 27 -6.37 11.93 -3.73
N ALA A 28 -5.95 10.81 -3.16
CA ALA A 28 -4.72 10.11 -3.55
C ALA A 28 -4.75 9.65 -5.02
N TYR A 29 -5.86 9.06 -5.46
CA TYR A 29 -6.00 8.62 -6.86
C TYR A 29 -6.11 9.79 -7.85
N ARG A 30 -6.72 10.92 -7.46
CA ARG A 30 -6.72 12.14 -8.29
C ARG A 30 -5.32 12.67 -8.51
N GLU A 31 -4.51 12.73 -7.44
CA GLU A 31 -3.12 13.15 -7.53
C GLU A 31 -2.27 12.17 -8.35
N TYR A 32 -2.43 10.88 -8.12
CA TYR A 32 -1.77 9.83 -8.89
C TYR A 32 -2.03 9.99 -10.39
N ILE A 33 -3.30 10.14 -10.79
CA ILE A 33 -3.71 10.35 -12.18
C ILE A 33 -3.13 11.66 -12.73
N TYR A 34 -3.18 12.74 -11.96
CA TYR A 34 -2.60 14.02 -12.36
C TYR A 34 -1.09 13.91 -12.62
N ASN A 35 -0.36 13.23 -11.73
CA ASN A 35 1.07 12.99 -11.86
C ASN A 35 1.41 12.11 -13.08
N LEU A 36 0.59 11.09 -13.38
CA LEU A 36 0.71 10.31 -14.61
C LEU A 36 0.48 11.18 -15.85
N ALA A 37 -0.52 12.07 -15.81
CA ALA A 37 -0.81 12.97 -16.92
C ALA A 37 0.34 13.96 -17.17
N LEU A 38 0.92 14.53 -16.12
CA LEU A 38 2.11 15.41 -16.21
C LEU A 38 3.32 14.69 -16.82
N LYS A 39 3.50 13.40 -16.52
CA LYS A 39 4.57 12.56 -17.07
C LYS A 39 4.29 12.09 -18.52
N GLY A 40 3.14 12.44 -19.10
CA GLY A 40 2.72 11.99 -20.43
C GLY A 40 2.28 10.52 -20.50
N ASN A 41 1.99 9.90 -19.34
CA ASN A 41 1.67 8.48 -19.20
C ASN A 41 0.16 8.23 -19.00
N THR A 42 -0.70 9.03 -19.65
CA THR A 42 -2.16 8.91 -19.50
C THR A 42 -2.70 7.55 -19.96
N GLY A 43 -2.00 6.87 -20.88
CA GLY A 43 -2.36 5.51 -21.32
C GLY A 43 -2.19 4.42 -20.26
N SER A 44 -1.55 4.73 -19.12
CA SER A 44 -1.42 3.82 -17.99
C SER A 44 -2.58 3.93 -16.99
N ILE A 45 -3.46 4.92 -17.17
CA ILE A 45 -4.61 5.12 -16.27
C ILE A 45 -5.64 4.04 -16.55
N SER A 46 -5.94 3.22 -15.54
CA SER A 46 -6.99 2.21 -15.65
C SER A 46 -8.39 2.80 -15.43
N ASP A 47 -9.43 2.20 -16.02
CA ASP A 47 -10.84 2.56 -15.76
C ASP A 47 -11.18 2.48 -14.26
N PHE A 48 -10.49 1.58 -13.56
CA PHE A 48 -10.57 1.40 -12.12
C PHE A 48 -10.02 2.61 -11.35
N GLU A 49 -8.84 3.12 -11.70
CA GLU A 49 -8.27 4.33 -11.09
C GLU A 49 -9.16 5.54 -11.33
N ALA A 50 -9.65 5.69 -12.57
CA ALA A 50 -10.55 6.78 -12.95
C ALA A 50 -11.87 6.72 -12.16
N TYR A 51 -12.42 5.52 -11.94
CA TYR A 51 -13.61 5.32 -11.10
C TYR A 51 -13.39 5.80 -9.66
N ILE A 52 -12.27 5.42 -9.03
CA ILE A 52 -11.95 5.84 -7.65
C ILE A 52 -11.78 7.35 -7.55
N ALA A 53 -11.04 7.96 -8.48
CA ALA A 53 -10.85 9.40 -8.53
C ALA A 53 -12.18 10.17 -8.74
N GLY A 54 -13.17 9.50 -9.31
CA GLY A 54 -14.52 10.01 -9.57
C GLY A 54 -15.53 9.84 -8.44
N TRP A 55 -15.17 9.29 -7.27
CA TRP A 55 -16.14 9.07 -6.19
C TRP A 55 -16.86 10.35 -5.75
N GLU A 56 -18.18 10.25 -5.67
CA GLU A 56 -19.07 11.27 -5.08
C GLU A 56 -19.44 10.85 -3.66
N GLU A 57 -19.64 11.81 -2.76
CA GLU A 57 -20.13 11.51 -1.41
C GLU A 57 -21.64 11.27 -1.47
N ASP A 58 -22.07 10.01 -1.37
CA ASP A 58 -23.49 9.65 -1.32
C ASP A 58 -23.86 8.84 -0.06
N GLY A 59 -22.93 8.70 0.89
CA GLY A 59 -23.16 8.04 2.18
C GLY A 59 -23.22 6.52 2.11
N GLU A 60 -23.11 5.94 0.91
CA GLU A 60 -23.03 4.51 0.70
C GLU A 60 -21.56 4.02 0.76
N PRO A 61 -21.31 2.75 1.11
CA PRO A 61 -19.97 2.20 1.05
C PRO A 61 -19.44 2.15 -0.38
N HIS A 62 -18.20 2.59 -0.58
CA HIS A 62 -17.52 2.47 -1.87
C HIS A 62 -16.70 1.18 -1.93
N TYR A 63 -16.83 0.47 -3.05
CA TYR A 63 -16.20 -0.83 -3.23
C TYR A 63 -15.10 -0.78 -4.28
N VAL A 64 -13.96 -1.36 -3.94
CA VAL A 64 -12.77 -1.45 -4.79
C VAL A 64 -12.35 -2.90 -4.86
N THR A 65 -12.22 -3.42 -6.08
CA THR A 65 -11.74 -4.78 -6.32
C THR A 65 -10.36 -4.71 -6.98
N PRO A 66 -9.31 -4.37 -6.22
CA PRO A 66 -7.98 -4.24 -6.80
C PRO A 66 -7.43 -5.62 -7.16
N ILE A 67 -6.41 -5.66 -8.02
CA ILE A 67 -5.62 -6.89 -8.24
C ILE A 67 -4.93 -7.30 -6.93
N SER A 68 -4.40 -6.30 -6.22
CA SER A 68 -3.71 -6.46 -4.96
C SER A 68 -3.99 -5.22 -4.09
N TYR A 69 -4.25 -5.42 -2.79
CA TYR A 69 -4.54 -4.29 -1.90
C TYR A 69 -3.31 -3.40 -1.72
N GLU A 70 -2.11 -3.95 -1.94
CA GLU A 70 -0.83 -3.25 -1.91
C GLU A 70 -0.81 -2.09 -2.91
N SER A 71 -1.48 -2.19 -4.07
CA SER A 71 -1.55 -1.07 -5.01
C SER A 71 -2.31 0.14 -4.45
N VAL A 72 -3.34 -0.10 -3.62
CA VAL A 72 -4.08 0.98 -2.95
C VAL A 72 -3.21 1.60 -1.85
N VAL A 73 -2.47 0.75 -1.12
CA VAL A 73 -1.54 1.18 -0.08
C VAL A 73 -0.42 2.05 -0.67
N GLU A 74 0.19 1.63 -1.77
CA GLU A 74 1.25 2.37 -2.46
C GLU A 74 0.79 3.78 -2.86
N VAL A 75 -0.38 3.91 -3.46
CA VAL A 75 -0.94 5.22 -3.85
C VAL A 75 -1.22 6.11 -2.63
N LEU A 76 -1.71 5.53 -1.53
CA LEU A 76 -1.95 6.26 -0.28
C LEU A 76 -0.65 6.73 0.39
N ASP A 77 0.38 5.89 0.40
CA ASP A 77 1.68 6.26 0.97
C ASP A 77 2.38 7.31 0.10
N GLU A 78 2.41 7.16 -1.22
CA GLU A 78 3.00 8.15 -2.14
C GLU A 78 2.34 9.53 -1.97
N PHE A 79 1.01 9.56 -1.84
CA PHE A 79 0.26 10.79 -1.55
C PHE A 79 0.68 11.42 -0.21
N ALA A 80 0.86 10.60 0.83
CA ALA A 80 1.31 11.06 2.13
C ALA A 80 2.75 11.58 2.10
N GLU A 81 3.65 10.92 1.38
CA GLU A 81 5.06 11.33 1.23
C GLU A 81 5.18 12.68 0.51
N HIS A 82 4.36 12.92 -0.52
CA HIS A 82 4.35 14.21 -1.23
C HIS A 82 3.60 15.33 -0.47
N THR A 83 2.96 15.03 0.66
CA THR A 83 2.11 16.01 1.37
C THR A 83 2.88 17.25 1.80
N ASP A 84 4.07 17.08 2.37
CA ASP A 84 4.86 18.21 2.87
C ASP A 84 5.41 19.07 1.72
N GLU A 85 5.78 18.44 0.60
CA GLU A 85 6.26 19.13 -0.61
C GLU A 85 5.15 19.98 -1.22
N VAL A 86 3.94 19.42 -1.38
CA VAL A 86 2.78 20.14 -1.91
C VAL A 86 2.36 21.28 -0.99
N ILE A 87 2.37 21.09 0.33
CA ILE A 87 2.08 22.17 1.29
C ILE A 87 3.05 23.34 1.14
N GLN A 88 4.33 23.06 0.88
CA GLN A 88 5.34 24.10 0.68
C GLN A 88 5.15 24.85 -0.64
N SER A 89 4.64 24.19 -1.69
CA SER A 89 4.43 24.82 -3.01
C SER A 89 3.14 25.65 -3.09
N ILE A 90 2.11 25.35 -2.29
CA ILE A 90 0.80 26.02 -2.34
C ILE A 90 0.88 27.56 -2.35
N PRO A 91 1.65 28.24 -1.47
CA PRO A 91 1.71 29.70 -1.50
C PRO A 91 2.32 30.28 -2.77
N GLU A 92 3.29 29.56 -3.36
CA GLU A 92 3.95 29.96 -4.60
C GLU A 92 3.03 29.77 -5.81
N GLU A 93 2.28 28.68 -5.83
CA GLU A 93 1.36 28.33 -6.92
C GLU A 93 0.08 29.19 -6.91
N THR A 94 -0.47 29.46 -5.73
CA THR A 94 -1.75 30.17 -5.58
C THR A 94 -1.61 31.67 -5.34
N GLY A 95 -0.42 32.13 -4.90
CA GLY A 95 -0.19 33.50 -4.45
C GLY A 95 -0.86 33.84 -3.11
N VAL A 96 -1.47 32.86 -2.43
CA VAL A 96 -2.12 33.03 -1.13
C VAL A 96 -1.11 32.72 -0.02
N PRO A 97 -0.91 33.61 0.96
CA PRO A 97 -0.03 33.32 2.09
C PRO A 97 -0.47 32.07 2.85
N ALA A 98 0.50 31.27 3.33
CA ALA A 98 0.23 29.98 3.98
C ALA A 98 -0.78 30.06 5.14
N PHE A 99 -0.75 31.12 5.95
CA PHE A 99 -1.66 31.30 7.08
C PHE A 99 -3.13 31.58 6.68
N ALA A 100 -3.36 31.90 5.41
CA ALA A 100 -4.67 32.23 4.84
C ALA A 100 -5.15 31.20 3.81
N SER A 101 -4.40 30.11 3.62
CA SER A 101 -4.77 29.03 2.68
C SER A 101 -5.47 27.89 3.42
N ASP A 102 -6.74 27.67 3.09
CA ASP A 102 -7.49 26.51 3.57
C ASP A 102 -6.96 25.19 2.98
N ASP A 103 -6.34 25.24 1.80
CA ASP A 103 -5.79 24.09 1.09
C ASP A 103 -4.65 23.42 1.87
N ILE A 104 -3.85 24.19 2.63
CA ILE A 104 -2.78 23.62 3.46
C ILE A 104 -3.35 22.74 4.57
N GLY A 105 -4.37 23.25 5.27
CA GLY A 105 -5.02 22.50 6.35
C GLY A 105 -5.69 21.23 5.83
N GLU A 106 -6.36 21.35 4.70
CA GLU A 106 -7.02 20.24 4.02
C GLU A 106 -6.01 19.19 3.53
N ARG A 107 -4.93 19.62 2.87
CA ARG A 107 -3.87 18.72 2.40
C ARG A 107 -3.23 17.95 3.55
N TYR A 108 -2.91 18.63 4.64
CA TYR A 108 -2.34 17.98 5.82
C TYR A 108 -3.30 16.94 6.45
N ARG A 109 -4.59 17.29 6.53
CA ARG A 109 -5.63 16.39 7.04
C ARG A 109 -5.77 15.14 6.16
N LEU A 110 -5.82 15.31 4.85
CA LEU A 110 -5.90 14.20 3.89
C LEU A 110 -4.65 13.33 3.92
N GLY A 111 -3.46 13.91 3.98
CA GLY A 111 -2.19 13.16 4.09
C GLY A 111 -2.15 12.28 5.34
N LYS A 112 -2.56 12.82 6.50
CA LYS A 112 -2.69 12.01 7.73
C LYS A 112 -3.70 10.89 7.62
N LYS A 113 -4.86 11.15 7.01
CA LYS A 113 -5.88 10.12 6.76
C LYS A 113 -5.34 9.03 5.84
N ALA A 114 -4.56 9.39 4.81
CA ALA A 114 -3.96 8.44 3.88
C ALA A 114 -3.01 7.48 4.60
N VAL A 115 -2.10 7.99 5.45
CA VAL A 115 -1.20 7.16 6.29
C VAL A 115 -2.01 6.22 7.19
N ALA A 116 -3.00 6.76 7.91
CA ALA A 116 -3.82 5.96 8.81
C ALA A 116 -4.59 4.86 8.07
N LEU A 117 -5.10 5.16 6.88
CA LEU A 117 -5.84 4.21 6.07
C LEU A 117 -4.92 3.14 5.47
N ALA A 118 -3.75 3.52 4.97
CA ALA A 118 -2.73 2.59 4.47
C ALA A 118 -2.32 1.59 5.56
N GLN A 119 -2.09 2.06 6.78
CA GLN A 119 -1.80 1.21 7.94
C GLN A 119 -2.98 0.29 8.29
N GLN A 120 -4.22 0.80 8.29
CA GLN A 120 -5.41 -0.03 8.52
C GLN A 120 -5.58 -1.13 7.47
N ILE A 121 -5.30 -0.84 6.20
CA ILE A 121 -5.33 -1.83 5.11
C ILE A 121 -4.31 -2.93 5.41
N ARG A 122 -3.07 -2.58 5.74
CA ARG A 122 -2.02 -3.56 6.09
C ARG A 122 -2.39 -4.43 7.29
N GLU A 123 -2.96 -3.84 8.34
CA GLU A 123 -3.32 -4.56 9.57
C GLU A 123 -4.50 -5.51 9.38
N LYS A 124 -5.50 -5.10 8.59
CA LYS A 124 -6.68 -5.92 8.29
C LYS A 124 -6.48 -6.84 7.10
N ALA A 125 -5.37 -6.67 6.35
CA ALA A 125 -5.10 -7.47 5.18
C ALA A 125 -5.06 -8.95 5.57
N PRO A 126 -5.80 -9.80 4.84
CA PRO A 126 -5.73 -11.23 5.04
C PRO A 126 -4.30 -11.67 4.77
N LYS A 127 -3.67 -12.29 5.78
CA LYS A 127 -2.31 -12.81 5.66
C LYS A 127 -2.23 -13.71 4.43
N PRO A 128 -1.18 -13.59 3.59
CA PRO A 128 -1.01 -14.49 2.46
C PRO A 128 -1.10 -15.92 2.99
N LYS A 129 -2.04 -16.71 2.44
CA LYS A 129 -2.04 -18.15 2.67
C LYS A 129 -0.77 -18.66 2.01
N ILE A 130 0.29 -18.85 2.80
CA ILE A 130 1.49 -19.56 2.34
C ILE A 130 1.01 -20.98 2.02
N GLN A 131 0.69 -21.21 0.76
CA GLN A 131 0.35 -22.53 0.26
C GLN A 131 1.67 -23.27 0.10
N GLY A 132 2.08 -24.00 1.14
CA GLY A 132 3.11 -25.04 1.03
C GLY A 132 4.49 -24.70 1.59
N ILE A 133 4.56 -24.22 2.82
CA ILE A 133 5.66 -24.66 3.71
C ILE A 133 4.93 -25.13 4.97
N GLU A 134 4.76 -26.44 5.13
CA GLU A 134 4.52 -27.00 6.46
C GLU A 134 5.57 -26.37 7.36
N ASP A 135 5.16 -25.84 8.51
CA ASP A 135 6.08 -25.39 9.56
C ASP A 135 7.02 -26.56 9.90
N VAL A 136 8.14 -26.66 9.18
CA VAL A 136 9.27 -27.44 9.65
C VAL A 136 9.79 -26.60 10.81
N GLU A 137 9.42 -27.01 12.02
CA GLU A 137 10.20 -26.70 13.21
C GLU A 137 11.63 -27.13 12.90
N VAL A 138 12.44 -26.19 12.41
CA VAL A 138 13.88 -26.39 12.38
C VAL A 138 14.31 -26.21 13.84
N GLU A 139 14.16 -27.27 14.63
CA GLU A 139 14.97 -27.46 15.82
C GLU A 139 16.43 -27.54 15.34
N ALA A 140 17.04 -26.38 15.14
CA ALA A 140 18.48 -26.26 15.01
C ALA A 140 19.09 -26.51 16.39
N VAL A 141 19.05 -27.76 16.85
CA VAL A 141 19.96 -28.24 17.88
C VAL A 141 21.29 -28.49 17.18
N VAL A 142 21.99 -27.40 16.86
CA VAL A 142 23.42 -27.48 16.58
C VAL A 142 24.08 -27.75 17.93
N THR A 143 24.46 -29.00 18.17
CA THR A 143 25.27 -29.31 19.34
C THR A 143 26.72 -28.90 19.09
N ASP A 144 27.45 -28.47 20.12
CA ASP A 144 28.88 -28.12 20.01
C ASP A 144 29.74 -29.29 19.48
N GLU A 145 29.20 -30.52 19.54
CA GLU A 145 29.81 -31.74 19.03
C GLU A 145 29.80 -31.80 17.49
N ASP A 146 28.79 -31.22 16.83
CA ASP A 146 28.69 -31.14 15.37
C ASP A 146 29.65 -30.11 14.77
N ILE A 147 29.91 -29.02 15.50
CA ILE A 147 30.90 -28.00 15.11
C ILE A 147 32.33 -28.56 15.22
N SER A 148 32.61 -29.37 16.25
CA SER A 148 33.95 -29.97 16.43
C SER A 148 34.33 -30.96 15.33
N LYS A 149 33.38 -31.68 14.73
CA LYS A 149 33.64 -32.59 13.60
C LYS A 149 33.96 -31.84 12.31
N LEU A 150 33.36 -30.67 12.09
CA LEU A 150 33.62 -29.83 10.91
C LEU A 150 34.99 -29.13 10.94
N LEU A 151 35.55 -28.91 12.13
CA LEU A 151 36.85 -28.27 12.32
C LEU A 151 38.01 -29.27 12.49
N SER A 152 37.73 -30.57 12.39
CA SER A 152 38.77 -31.61 12.45
C SER A 152 39.56 -31.66 11.12
N PRO A 153 40.91 -31.68 11.16
CA PRO A 153 41.76 -31.61 9.96
C PRO A 153 41.63 -32.80 8.99
N ASP A 154 40.90 -33.85 9.37
CA ASP A 154 40.67 -35.06 8.57
C ASP A 154 39.34 -35.06 7.80
N PHE A 155 38.57 -33.96 7.79
CA PHE A 155 37.34 -33.90 7.00
C PHE A 155 37.63 -33.92 5.49
N LYS A 156 37.32 -35.04 4.83
CA LYS A 156 37.32 -35.14 3.36
C LYS A 156 35.88 -35.06 2.85
N PRO A 157 35.54 -34.05 2.03
CA PRO A 157 34.21 -33.99 1.43
C PRO A 157 33.98 -35.20 0.52
N PRO A 158 32.74 -35.69 0.43
CA PRO A 158 32.40 -36.81 -0.44
C PRO A 158 32.72 -36.43 -1.89
N ARG A 159 33.45 -37.30 -2.60
CA ARG A 159 33.64 -37.17 -4.04
C ARG A 159 32.39 -37.69 -4.73
N ASP A 160 31.79 -36.84 -5.54
CA ASP A 160 30.67 -37.15 -6.42
C ASP A 160 30.98 -38.41 -7.25
N GLN A 161 30.03 -39.35 -7.29
CA GLN A 161 29.98 -40.46 -8.24
C GLN A 161 28.97 -40.15 -9.33
#